data_AF-A0A2P4T2C8-F1
#
_entry.id   AF-A0A2P4T2C8-F1
#
_cell.length_a   1.000
_cell.length_b   1.000
_cell.length_c   1.000
_cell.angle_alpha   90.00
_cell.angle_beta   90.00
_cell.angle_gamma   90.00
#
_symmetry.space_group_name_H-M   'P 1'
#
loop_
_entity.id
_entity.type
_entity.pdbx_description
1 polymer ?
#
loop_
_entity_poly.entity_id
_entity_poly.type
_entity_poly.pdbx_seq_one_letter_code
_entity_poly.pdbx_strand_id
1 'polypeptide(L)'
;MGDKPIWEQIGSSFVQHYYQLFDADRTQLGAIYIDASCLTWEGQQFQGKAAIVEKLSADDDQVLGFQQTFLLKNIQGAWVCTNEVFRLALHNV
;
A
#
# COMPACT_ATOMS: atom_id res chain seq x y z
N MET A 1 -22.92 -19.41 8.16
CA MET A 1 -22.21 -18.56 7.19
C MET A 1 -20.93 -19.29 6.85
N GLY A 2 -20.65 -19.56 5.57
CA GLY A 2 -19.41 -20.24 5.18
C GLY A 2 -18.21 -19.34 5.46
N ASP A 3 -17.03 -19.95 5.61
CA ASP A 3 -15.79 -19.21 5.79
C ASP A 3 -15.58 -18.25 4.61
N LYS A 4 -15.04 -17.06 4.90
CA LYS A 4 -14.61 -16.12 3.86
C LYS A 4 -13.65 -16.86 2.92
N PRO A 5 -13.78 -16.75 1.60
CA PRO A 5 -12.79 -17.36 0.71
C PRO A 5 -11.36 -16.81 0.98
N ILE A 6 -10.33 -17.40 0.36
CA ILE A 6 -8.92 -17.16 0.72
C ILE A 6 -8.38 -15.77 0.34
N TRP A 7 -8.76 -15.24 -0.83
CA TRP A 7 -8.36 -13.92 -1.36
C TRP A 7 -8.69 -12.69 -0.46
N GLU A 8 -9.91 -12.51 0.03
CA GLU A 8 -10.38 -11.59 1.06
C GLU A 8 -9.68 -11.79 2.40
N GLN A 9 -9.40 -13.02 2.83
CA GLN A 9 -8.62 -13.22 4.06
C GLN A 9 -7.21 -12.63 3.90
N ILE A 10 -6.54 -12.91 2.78
CA ILE A 10 -5.23 -12.36 2.44
C ILE A 10 -5.31 -10.83 2.31
N GLY A 11 -6.24 -10.34 1.51
CA GLY A 11 -6.39 -8.91 1.22
C GLY A 11 -6.71 -8.09 2.48
N SER A 12 -7.65 -8.56 3.30
CA SER A 12 -8.00 -7.89 4.55
C SER A 12 -6.83 -7.88 5.54
N SER A 13 -6.11 -8.99 5.66
CA SER A 13 -4.92 -9.09 6.53
C SER A 13 -3.79 -8.17 6.04
N PHE A 14 -3.57 -8.10 4.71
CA PHE A 14 -2.59 -7.20 4.12
C PHE A 14 -2.95 -5.74 4.39
N VAL A 15 -4.20 -5.34 4.15
CA VAL A 15 -4.67 -3.97 4.39
C VAL A 15 -4.51 -3.59 5.87
N GLN A 16 -4.91 -4.48 6.78
CA GLN A 16 -4.73 -4.25 8.21
C GLN A 16 -3.25 -4.07 8.56
N HIS A 17 -2.36 -4.93 8.05
CA HIS A 17 -0.93 -4.85 8.31
C HIS A 17 -0.31 -3.58 7.71
N TYR A 18 -0.70 -3.21 6.49
CA TYR A 18 -0.26 -2.00 5.80
C TYR A 18 -0.51 -0.75 6.67
N TYR A 19 -1.76 -0.53 7.11
CA TYR A 19 -2.08 0.67 7.88
C TYR A 19 -1.51 0.63 9.29
N GLN A 20 -1.37 -0.55 9.90
CA GLN A 20 -0.65 -0.68 11.16
C GLN A 20 0.79 -0.17 11.06
N LEU A 21 1.51 -0.55 9.99
CA LEU A 21 2.85 -0.03 9.73
C LEU A 21 2.82 1.45 9.36
N PHE A 22 1.86 1.86 8.54
CA PHE A 22 1.73 3.24 8.08
C PHE A 22 1.51 4.24 9.22
N ASP A 23 0.70 3.87 10.22
CA ASP A 23 0.38 4.73 11.36
C ASP A 23 1.44 4.67 12.47
N ALA A 24 2.14 3.54 12.63
CA ALA A 24 3.10 3.34 13.70
C ALA A 24 4.54 3.70 13.31
N ASP A 25 5.03 3.19 12.16
CA ASP A 25 6.40 3.37 11.70
C ASP A 25 6.51 3.08 10.19
N ARG A 26 6.41 4.15 9.38
CA ARG A 26 6.44 4.07 7.91
C ARG A 26 7.76 3.53 7.36
N THR A 27 8.84 3.57 8.13
CA THR A 27 10.14 3.03 7.67
C THR A 27 10.10 1.52 7.49
N GLN A 28 9.17 0.83 8.16
CA GLN A 28 8.97 -0.62 8.07
C GLN A 28 8.13 -1.06 6.87
N LEU A 29 7.48 -0.13 6.16
CA LEU A 29 6.70 -0.42 4.95
C LEU A 29 7.57 -1.04 3.84
N GLY A 30 8.90 -0.89 3.90
CA GLY A 30 9.81 -1.56 2.97
C GLY A 30 9.67 -3.08 2.93
N ALA A 31 9.17 -3.73 4.01
CA ALA A 31 9.03 -5.18 4.09
C ALA A 31 7.94 -5.75 3.18
N ILE A 32 6.93 -4.94 2.81
CA ILE A 32 5.80 -5.38 1.98
C ILE A 32 6.00 -5.09 0.48
N TYR A 33 7.08 -4.39 0.11
CA TYR A 33 7.45 -4.08 -1.27
C TYR A 33 8.70 -4.83 -1.73
N ILE A 34 8.85 -4.91 -3.05
CA ILE A 34 10.04 -5.44 -3.72
C ILE A 34 10.66 -4.36 -4.62
N ASP A 35 11.85 -4.64 -5.16
CA ASP A 35 12.55 -3.68 -6.02
C ASP A 35 11.82 -3.44 -7.35
N ALA A 36 10.93 -4.36 -7.75
CA ALA A 36 10.06 -4.21 -8.91
C ALA A 36 8.70 -3.56 -8.60
N SER A 37 8.43 -3.15 -7.35
CA SER A 37 7.16 -2.53 -6.98
C SER A 37 7.03 -1.13 -7.58
N CYS A 38 5.80 -0.72 -7.89
CA CYS A 38 5.49 0.62 -8.38
C CYS A 38 4.38 1.26 -7.53
N LEU A 39 4.62 2.48 -7.05
CA LEU A 39 3.63 3.34 -6.40
C LEU A 39 3.23 4.45 -7.38
N THR A 40 1.93 4.74 -7.45
CA THR A 40 1.40 5.99 -8.02
C THR A 40 0.73 6.79 -6.91
N TRP A 41 1.34 7.91 -6.50
CA TRP A 41 0.85 8.79 -5.44
C TRP A 41 0.37 10.11 -6.05
N GLU A 42 -0.92 10.42 -5.99
CA GLU A 42 -1.49 11.65 -6.58
C GLU A 42 -1.10 11.85 -8.06
N GLY A 43 -0.90 10.76 -8.81
CA GLY A 43 -0.47 10.77 -10.22
C GLY A 43 1.05 10.77 -10.45
N GLN A 44 1.88 10.94 -9.42
CA GLN A 44 3.34 10.80 -9.50
C GLN A 44 3.75 9.34 -9.31
N GLN A 45 4.70 8.85 -10.12
CA GLN A 45 5.13 7.45 -10.10
C GLN A 45 6.49 7.28 -9.41
N PHE A 46 6.60 6.27 -8.56
CA PHE A 46 7.80 5.89 -7.83
C PHE A 46 8.05 4.39 -8.03
N GLN A 47 9.23 4.03 -8.52
CA GLN A 47 9.60 2.65 -8.76
C GLN A 47 10.65 2.19 -7.75
N GLY A 48 10.44 0.99 -7.22
CA GLY A 48 11.34 0.32 -6.30
C GLY A 48 11.11 0.72 -4.85
N LYS A 49 11.32 -0.25 -3.97
CA LYS A 49 11.14 -0.15 -2.51
C LYS A 49 11.72 1.12 -1.89
N ALA A 50 12.95 1.51 -2.26
CA ALA A 50 13.62 2.67 -1.66
C ALA A 50 12.86 3.98 -1.93
N ALA A 51 12.52 4.24 -3.20
CA ALA A 51 11.79 5.45 -3.60
C ALA A 51 10.37 5.48 -3.02
N ILE A 52 9.73 4.31 -2.91
CA ILE A 52 8.41 4.17 -2.29
C ILE A 52 8.48 4.54 -0.80
N VAL A 53 9.38 3.93 -0.03
CA VAL A 53 9.49 4.20 1.42
C VAL A 53 9.86 5.65 1.69
N GLU A 54 10.75 6.24 0.88
CA GLU A 54 11.08 7.66 0.97
C GLU A 54 9.83 8.54 0.78
N LYS A 55 9.01 8.26 -0.26
CA LYS A 55 7.78 9.01 -0.50
C LYS A 55 6.76 8.87 0.63
N LEU A 56 6.54 7.65 1.14
CA LEU A 56 5.57 7.39 2.19
C LEU A 56 6.03 7.96 3.55
N SER A 57 7.33 8.00 3.81
CA SER A 57 7.88 8.57 5.06
C SER A 57 7.80 10.09 5.11
N ALA A 58 7.75 10.76 3.95
CA ALA A 58 7.70 12.22 3.84
C ALA A 58 6.26 12.79 3.97
N ASP A 59 5.26 11.95 4.17
CA ASP A 59 3.85 12.34 4.13
C ASP A 59 3.34 12.84 5.51
N ASP A 60 3.05 14.14 5.61
CA ASP A 60 2.42 14.79 6.78
C ASP A 60 0.97 15.19 6.47
N ASP A 61 0.29 14.50 5.54
CA ASP A 61 -1.00 14.92 5.02
C ASP A 61 -2.13 14.94 6.07
N GLN A 62 -3.03 15.91 5.88
CA GLN A 62 -4.24 16.08 6.69
C GLN A 62 -5.21 14.92 6.48
N VAL A 63 -6.08 14.69 7.48
CA VAL A 63 -7.13 13.68 7.40
C VAL A 63 -8.14 14.05 6.30
N LEU A 64 -7.96 13.45 5.13
CA LEU A 64 -8.86 13.55 3.99
C LEU A 64 -9.36 12.15 3.62
N GLY A 65 -10.54 12.09 3.01
CA GLY A 65 -10.99 10.84 2.37
C GLY A 65 -10.03 10.50 1.23
N PHE A 66 -9.81 9.21 0.98
CA PHE A 66 -8.93 8.74 -0.08
C PHE A 66 -9.38 7.39 -0.63
N GLN A 67 -8.83 7.03 -1.78
CA GLN A 67 -8.94 5.71 -2.39
C GLN A 67 -7.53 5.15 -2.60
N GLN A 68 -7.35 3.88 -2.29
CA GLN A 68 -6.07 3.18 -2.47
C GLN A 68 -6.33 1.78 -3.02
N THR A 69 -5.53 1.37 -4.01
CA THR A 69 -5.60 0.04 -4.63
C THR A 69 -4.25 -0.64 -4.51
N PHE A 70 -4.26 -1.91 -4.11
CA PHE A 70 -3.08 -2.76 -4.02
C PHE A 70 -3.21 -3.96 -4.95
N LEU A 71 -2.15 -4.26 -5.69
CA LEU A 71 -1.98 -5.53 -6.39
C LEU A 71 -0.99 -6.39 -5.63
N LEU A 72 -1.49 -7.53 -5.12
CA LEU A 72 -0.69 -8.47 -4.36
C LEU A 72 -0.22 -9.62 -5.23
N LYS A 73 1.04 -10.03 -5.06
CA LYS A 73 1.60 -11.21 -5.70
C LYS A 73 2.25 -12.09 -4.64
N ASN A 74 1.99 -13.40 -4.70
CA ASN A 74 2.73 -14.35 -3.88
C ASN A 74 4.09 -14.63 -4.53
N ILE A 75 5.16 -14.38 -3.81
CA ILE A 75 6.54 -14.64 -4.22
C ILE A 75 7.19 -15.46 -3.11
N GLN A 76 7.62 -16.68 -3.43
CA GLN A 76 8.28 -17.59 -2.49
C GLN A 76 7.50 -17.82 -1.18
N GLY A 77 6.16 -17.83 -1.25
CA GLY A 77 5.29 -18.05 -0.09
C GLY A 77 4.91 -16.77 0.66
N ALA A 78 5.50 -15.62 0.34
CA ALA A 78 5.15 -14.32 0.93
C ALA A 78 4.28 -13.49 -0.03
N TRP A 79 3.25 -12.84 0.50
CA TRP A 79 2.44 -11.88 -0.26
C TRP A 79 3.07 -10.50 -0.19
N VAL A 80 3.41 -9.94 -1.35
CA VAL A 80 4.01 -8.60 -1.48
C VAL A 80 3.17 -7.71 -2.39
N CYS A 81 3.23 -6.41 -2.18
CA CYS A 81 2.59 -5.41 -3.04
C CYS A 81 3.48 -5.10 -4.24
N THR A 82 3.00 -5.40 -5.46
CA THR A 82 3.73 -5.07 -6.70
C THR A 82 3.27 -3.75 -7.29
N ASN A 83 2.01 -3.37 -7.10
CA ASN A 83 1.47 -2.11 -7.60
C ASN A 83 0.57 -1.49 -6.57
N GLU A 84 0.77 -0.20 -6.35
CA GLU A 84 -0.04 0.61 -5.48
C GLU A 84 -0.46 1.89 -6.17
N VAL A 85 -1.72 2.27 -6.02
CA VAL A 85 -2.23 3.55 -6.47
C VAL A 85 -2.96 4.21 -5.32
N PHE A 86 -2.53 5.40 -4.93
CA PHE A 86 -3.16 6.24 -3.93
C PHE A 86 -3.71 7.51 -4.59
N ARG A 87 -4.94 7.87 -4.24
CA ARG A 87 -5.54 9.15 -4.61
C ARG A 87 -6.43 9.72 -3.50
N LEU A 88 -6.29 10.99 -3.17
CA LEU A 88 -7.21 11.73 -2.30
C LEU A 88 -8.58 11.88 -2.96
N ALA A 89 -9.64 11.70 -2.17
CA ALA A 89 -11.02 11.90 -2.57
C ALA A 89 -11.37 13.39 -2.50
N LEU A 90 -10.67 14.19 -3.29
CA LEU A 90 -11.04 15.60 -3.51
C LEU A 90 -12.22 15.62 -4.48
N HIS A 91 -13.35 16.20 -4.06
CA HIS A 91 -14.37 16.60 -5.04
C HIS A 91 -13.73 17.66 -5.94
N ASN A 92 -13.81 17.46 -7.27
CA ASN A 92 -13.34 18.42 -8.27
C ASN A 92 -13.67 19.85 -7.84
N VAL A 93 -12.64 20.68 -7.69
CA VAL A 93 -12.77 22.14 -7.82
C VAL A 93 -12.56 22.48 -9.28
#